data_AF-A0A1Y0CG07-F1
#
_entry.id   AF-A0A1Y0CG07-F1
#
_cell.length_a   1.000
_cell.length_b   1.000
_cell.length_c   1.000
_cell.angle_alpha   90.00
_cell.angle_beta   90.00
_cell.angle_gamma   90.00
#
_symmetry.space_group_name_H-M   'P 1'
#
loop_
_entity.id
_entity.type
_entity.pdbx_description
1 polymer ?
#
loop_
_entity_poly.entity_id
_entity_poly.type
_entity_poly.pdbx_seq_one_letter_code
_entity_poly.pdbx_strand_id
1 'polypeptide(L)'
;MQAAREVFSECGYDAATFQTIARRAGLTRPAVCHHYASKSQLYSAVVEQTTAAVISPAVVKAQQQSTLLAKLSTFFAAVMSAESAAAAFLVTTVFESRRHPEFADSTPDALQASREFVAWALDDAVHRGQVVVNTDVGETVEMLLAAMWGMGFYVGYVSSGEPLGDMVDQFELLMGNKLWQLSGAVADQV
;
A
#
# COMPACT_ATOMS: atom_id res chain seq x y z
N MET A 1 -1.15 -8.39 -18.70
CA MET A 1 -1.21 -7.68 -17.41
C MET A 1 0.05 -7.87 -16.57
N GLN A 2 0.43 -9.10 -16.21
CA GLN A 2 1.66 -9.35 -15.43
C GLN A 2 2.92 -8.67 -16.02
N ALA A 3 3.22 -8.92 -17.29
CA ALA A 3 4.35 -8.30 -17.98
C ALA A 3 4.30 -6.75 -17.99
N ALA A 4 3.10 -6.16 -18.03
CA ALA A 4 2.96 -4.70 -17.98
C ALA A 4 3.24 -4.17 -16.57
N ARG A 5 2.68 -4.82 -15.54
CA ARG A 5 2.93 -4.54 -14.12
C ARG A 5 4.42 -4.57 -13.80
N GLU A 6 5.11 -5.64 -14.19
CA GLU A 6 6.55 -5.77 -13.94
C GLU A 6 7.34 -4.63 -14.62
N VAL A 7 7.10 -4.37 -15.92
CA VAL A 7 7.77 -3.29 -16.64
C VAL A 7 7.52 -1.94 -15.97
N PHE A 8 6.28 -1.63 -15.60
CA PHE A 8 5.98 -0.37 -14.92
C PHE A 8 6.62 -0.30 -13.53
N SER A 9 6.65 -1.40 -12.76
CA SER A 9 7.30 -1.43 -11.44
C SER A 9 8.82 -1.24 -11.51
N GLU A 10 9.46 -1.74 -12.59
CA GLU A 10 10.92 -1.68 -12.74
C GLU A 10 11.42 -0.32 -13.23
N CYS A 11 10.70 0.33 -14.14
CA CYS A 11 11.19 1.55 -14.80
C CYS A 11 10.25 2.77 -14.73
N GLY A 12 9.10 2.64 -14.07
CA GLY A 12 8.09 3.70 -13.96
C GLY A 12 7.21 3.84 -15.21
N TYR A 13 6.26 4.78 -15.18
CA TYR A 13 5.33 4.99 -16.29
C TYR A 13 6.06 5.54 -17.52
N ASP A 14 6.89 6.56 -17.35
CA ASP A 14 7.51 7.29 -18.47
C ASP A 14 8.44 6.44 -19.32
N ALA A 15 9.35 5.68 -18.69
CA ALA A 15 10.31 4.84 -19.39
C ALA A 15 9.68 3.56 -19.99
N ALA A 16 8.51 3.15 -19.49
CA ALA A 16 7.80 2.00 -20.03
C ALA A 16 7.26 2.27 -21.44
N THR A 17 7.42 1.30 -22.33
CA THR A 17 6.90 1.36 -23.70
C THR A 17 6.10 0.11 -24.04
N PHE A 18 5.12 0.23 -24.95
CA PHE A 18 4.41 -0.93 -25.50
C PHE A 18 5.34 -1.94 -26.14
N GLN A 19 6.49 -1.51 -26.69
CA GLN A 19 7.47 -2.42 -27.25
C GLN A 19 8.16 -3.26 -26.17
N THR A 20 8.58 -2.62 -25.06
CA THR A 20 9.18 -3.32 -23.92
C THR A 20 8.19 -4.31 -23.29
N ILE A 21 6.93 -3.88 -23.12
CA ILE A 21 5.84 -4.70 -22.56
C ILE A 21 5.50 -5.87 -23.47
N ALA A 22 5.34 -5.63 -24.79
CA ALA A 22 5.05 -6.68 -25.75
C ALA A 22 6.17 -7.74 -25.76
N ARG A 23 7.43 -7.30 -25.80
CA ARG A 23 8.59 -8.20 -25.74
C ARG A 23 8.57 -9.06 -24.47
N ARG A 24 8.29 -8.47 -23.31
CA ARG A 24 8.18 -9.19 -22.02
C ARG A 24 7.04 -10.21 -22.03
N ALA A 25 5.90 -9.85 -22.63
CA ALA A 25 4.73 -10.70 -22.73
C ALA A 25 4.84 -11.80 -23.81
N GLY A 26 5.94 -11.85 -24.59
CA GLY A 26 6.04 -12.74 -25.76
C GLY A 26 5.09 -12.37 -26.90
N LEU A 27 4.66 -11.11 -26.96
CA LEU A 27 3.71 -10.57 -27.93
C LEU A 27 4.38 -9.59 -28.88
N THR A 28 3.68 -9.25 -29.96
CA THR A 28 4.07 -8.16 -30.85
C THR A 28 3.48 -6.83 -30.36
N ARG A 29 4.14 -5.70 -30.67
CA ARG A 29 3.62 -4.37 -30.33
C ARG A 29 2.20 -4.13 -30.89
N PRO A 30 1.88 -4.47 -32.16
CA PRO A 30 0.51 -4.34 -32.68
C PRO A 30 -0.53 -5.12 -31.87
N ALA A 31 -0.19 -6.30 -31.36
CA ALA A 31 -1.10 -7.08 -30.53
C ALA A 31 -1.46 -6.34 -29.23
N VAL A 32 -0.49 -5.69 -28.57
CA VAL A 32 -0.76 -4.89 -27.36
C VAL A 32 -1.58 -3.64 -27.70
N CYS A 33 -1.23 -2.93 -28.78
CA CYS A 33 -1.96 -1.74 -29.22
C CYS A 33 -3.41 -2.03 -29.63
N HIS A 34 -3.71 -3.26 -30.05
CA HIS A 34 -5.08 -3.68 -30.35
C HIS A 34 -5.96 -3.73 -29.09
N HIS A 35 -5.40 -4.09 -27.94
CA HIS A 35 -6.13 -4.16 -26.67
C HIS A 35 -6.19 -2.82 -25.94
N TYR A 36 -5.16 -1.98 -26.10
CA TYR A 36 -5.05 -0.70 -25.39
C TYR A 36 -4.70 0.41 -26.37
N ALA A 37 -5.59 1.39 -26.49
CA ALA A 37 -5.43 2.53 -27.39
C ALA A 37 -4.28 3.45 -26.96
N SER A 38 -3.93 3.48 -25.67
CA SER A 38 -2.85 4.30 -25.13
C SER A 38 -2.12 3.61 -23.97
N LYS A 39 -0.89 4.08 -23.70
CA LYS A 39 -0.10 3.64 -22.53
C LYS A 39 -0.82 3.98 -21.22
N SER A 40 -1.50 5.14 -21.15
CA SER A 40 -2.29 5.55 -20.00
C SER A 40 -3.45 4.59 -19.73
N GLN A 41 -4.18 4.17 -20.77
CA GLN A 41 -5.26 3.21 -20.63
C GLN A 41 -4.76 1.84 -20.14
N LEU A 42 -3.63 1.37 -20.67
CA LEU A 42 -2.99 0.15 -20.16
C LEU A 42 -2.58 0.32 -18.69
N TYR A 43 -1.96 1.45 -18.34
CA TYR A 43 -1.51 1.73 -16.98
C TYR A 43 -2.67 1.71 -15.99
N SER A 44 -3.75 2.47 -16.25
CA SER A 44 -4.94 2.48 -15.39
C SER A 44 -5.54 1.08 -15.22
N ALA A 45 -5.63 0.29 -16.29
CA ALA A 45 -6.12 -1.09 -16.20
C ALA A 45 -5.20 -2.00 -15.36
N VAL A 46 -3.89 -1.78 -15.40
CA VAL A 46 -2.94 -2.51 -14.54
C VAL A 46 -3.08 -2.08 -13.08
N VAL A 47 -3.28 -0.80 -12.79
CA VAL A 47 -3.55 -0.31 -11.43
C VAL A 47 -4.85 -0.85 -10.88
N GLU A 48 -5.94 -0.77 -11.63
CA GLU A 48 -7.24 -1.31 -11.22
C GLU A 48 -7.12 -2.80 -10.90
N GLN A 49 -6.54 -3.60 -11.81
CA GLN A 49 -6.40 -5.03 -11.58
C GLN A 49 -5.47 -5.35 -10.41
N THR A 50 -4.38 -4.59 -10.23
CA THR A 50 -3.43 -4.85 -9.14
C THR A 50 -4.02 -4.46 -7.80
N THR A 51 -4.72 -3.33 -7.71
CA THR A 51 -5.44 -2.89 -6.52
C THR A 51 -6.51 -3.91 -6.14
N ALA A 52 -7.33 -4.37 -7.10
CA ALA A 52 -8.34 -5.40 -6.85
C ALA A 52 -7.74 -6.75 -6.41
N ALA A 53 -6.56 -7.12 -6.94
CA ALA A 53 -5.90 -8.37 -6.60
C ALA A 53 -5.18 -8.34 -5.24
N VAL A 54 -4.74 -7.17 -4.78
CA VAL A 54 -3.91 -7.05 -3.56
C VAL A 54 -4.69 -6.41 -2.41
N ILE A 55 -5.30 -5.25 -2.65
CA ILE A 55 -5.96 -4.47 -1.59
C ILE A 55 -7.27 -5.12 -1.17
N SER A 56 -8.14 -5.52 -2.12
CA SER A 56 -9.44 -6.08 -1.75
C SER A 56 -9.35 -7.35 -0.89
N PRO A 57 -8.50 -8.35 -1.21
CA PRO A 57 -8.31 -9.51 -0.34
C PRO A 57 -7.68 -9.15 1.01
N ALA A 58 -6.76 -8.19 1.04
CA ALA A 58 -6.14 -7.71 2.28
C ALA A 58 -7.18 -7.07 3.21
N VAL A 59 -8.07 -6.23 2.68
CA VAL A 59 -9.19 -5.64 3.43
C VAL A 59 -10.10 -6.74 3.98
N VAL A 60 -10.55 -7.69 3.15
CA VAL A 60 -11.44 -8.77 3.58
C VAL A 60 -10.82 -9.60 4.71
N LYS A 61 -9.53 -9.95 4.59
CA LYS A 61 -8.81 -10.72 5.62
C LYS A 61 -8.67 -9.92 6.91
N ALA A 62 -8.36 -8.64 6.81
CA ALA A 62 -8.18 -7.76 7.96
C ALA A 62 -9.49 -7.48 8.69
N GLN A 63 -10.61 -7.34 7.99
CA GLN A 63 -11.94 -7.11 8.59
C GLN A 63 -12.41 -8.25 9.51
N GLN A 64 -11.83 -9.45 9.38
CA GLN A 64 -12.11 -10.58 10.26
C GLN A 64 -11.44 -10.46 11.64
N GLN A 65 -10.54 -9.50 11.81
CA GLN A 65 -9.81 -9.31 13.06
C GLN A 65 -10.59 -8.44 14.06
N SER A 66 -10.39 -8.71 15.35
CA SER A 66 -11.19 -8.14 16.44
C SER A 66 -10.63 -6.85 17.05
N THR A 67 -9.34 -6.58 16.90
CA THR A 67 -8.66 -5.39 17.45
C THR A 67 -8.11 -4.52 16.33
N LEU A 68 -8.00 -3.20 16.56
CA LEU A 68 -7.39 -2.27 15.61
C LEU A 68 -6.01 -2.78 15.16
N LEU A 69 -5.18 -3.17 16.12
CA LEU A 69 -3.82 -3.60 15.83
C LEU A 69 -3.78 -4.80 14.90
N ALA A 70 -4.57 -5.84 15.20
CA ALA A 70 -4.64 -7.04 14.37
C ALA A 70 -5.19 -6.75 12.96
N LYS A 71 -6.14 -5.82 12.83
CA LYS A 71 -6.63 -5.37 11.52
C LYS A 71 -5.51 -4.71 10.71
N LEU A 72 -4.78 -3.75 11.30
CA LEU A 72 -3.71 -3.02 10.62
C LEU A 72 -2.55 -3.94 10.24
N SER A 73 -2.10 -4.81 11.16
CA SER A 73 -1.01 -5.74 10.89
C SER A 73 -1.38 -6.80 9.85
N THR A 74 -2.60 -7.36 9.93
CA THR A 74 -3.09 -8.32 8.93
C THR A 74 -3.21 -7.70 7.54
N PHE A 75 -3.74 -6.47 7.45
CA PHE A 75 -3.82 -5.75 6.19
C PHE A 75 -2.43 -5.51 5.60
N PHE A 76 -1.51 -4.96 6.40
CA PHE A 76 -0.16 -4.63 5.95
C PHE A 76 0.61 -5.89 5.51
N ALA A 77 0.58 -6.94 6.34
CA ALA A 77 1.20 -8.22 6.01
C ALA A 77 0.61 -8.83 4.72
N ALA A 78 -0.70 -8.73 4.50
CA ALA A 78 -1.33 -9.22 3.28
C ALA A 78 -0.87 -8.45 2.04
N VAL A 79 -0.83 -7.11 2.09
CA VAL A 79 -0.37 -6.27 0.97
C VAL A 79 1.09 -6.55 0.64
N MET A 80 1.93 -6.72 1.67
CA MET A 80 3.36 -6.95 1.50
C MET A 80 3.73 -8.41 1.17
N SER A 81 2.83 -9.36 1.46
CA SER A 81 2.97 -10.77 1.00
C SER A 81 2.57 -10.98 -0.46
N ALA A 82 2.02 -9.95 -1.11
CA ALA A 82 1.75 -10.00 -2.54
C ALA A 82 3.05 -10.21 -3.33
N GLU A 83 2.94 -10.69 -4.57
CA GLU A 83 4.09 -10.79 -5.48
C GLU A 83 4.89 -9.47 -5.48
N SER A 84 6.23 -9.56 -5.40
CA SER A 84 7.12 -8.40 -5.28
C SER A 84 6.83 -7.31 -6.32
N ALA A 85 6.54 -7.69 -7.57
CA ALA A 85 6.18 -6.75 -8.63
C ALA A 85 4.84 -6.04 -8.38
N ALA A 86 3.86 -6.69 -7.75
CA ALA A 86 2.58 -6.08 -7.40
C ALA A 86 2.73 -5.08 -6.25
N ALA A 87 3.44 -5.45 -5.19
CA ALA A 87 3.73 -4.53 -4.09
C ALA A 87 4.54 -3.30 -4.56
N ALA A 88 5.63 -3.52 -5.32
CA ALA A 88 6.44 -2.45 -5.90
C ALA A 88 5.62 -1.56 -6.86
N PHE A 89 4.73 -2.16 -7.65
CA PHE A 89 3.86 -1.42 -8.55
C PHE A 89 2.87 -0.51 -7.79
N LEU A 90 2.27 -0.97 -6.69
CA LEU A 90 1.40 -0.12 -5.87
C LEU A 90 2.15 1.06 -5.26
N VAL A 91 3.39 0.84 -4.80
CA VAL A 91 4.26 1.90 -4.28
C VAL A 91 4.60 2.93 -5.36
N THR A 92 5.05 2.48 -6.53
CA THR A 92 5.38 3.39 -7.66
C THR A 92 4.16 4.18 -8.11
N THR A 93 2.98 3.55 -8.16
CA THR A 93 1.73 4.22 -8.57
C THR A 93 1.44 5.47 -7.75
N VAL A 94 1.68 5.45 -6.43
CA VAL A 94 1.46 6.65 -5.59
C VAL A 94 2.37 7.82 -6.00
N PHE A 95 3.62 7.54 -6.37
CA PHE A 95 4.53 8.57 -6.86
C PHE A 95 4.16 9.05 -8.26
N GLU A 96 3.76 8.14 -9.15
CA GLU A 96 3.39 8.48 -10.53
C GLU A 96 2.09 9.29 -10.57
N SER A 97 1.09 9.01 -9.73
CA SER A 97 -0.13 9.82 -9.60
C SER A 97 0.15 11.27 -9.19
N ARG A 98 1.24 11.52 -8.44
CA ARG A 98 1.69 12.88 -8.10
C ARG A 98 2.39 13.58 -9.26
N ARG A 99 3.01 12.84 -10.17
CA ARG A 99 3.72 13.36 -11.35
C ARG A 99 2.80 13.56 -12.56
N HIS A 100 1.73 12.77 -12.63
CA HIS A 100 0.80 12.69 -13.75
C HIS A 100 -0.63 12.96 -13.26
N PRO A 101 -1.06 14.25 -13.21
CA PRO A 101 -2.39 14.63 -12.76
C PRO A 101 -3.52 13.95 -13.54
N GLU A 102 -3.26 13.53 -14.79
CA GLU A 102 -4.19 12.75 -15.61
C GLU A 102 -4.62 11.42 -14.99
N PHE A 103 -3.88 10.90 -14.00
CA PHE A 103 -4.24 9.69 -13.27
C PHE A 103 -5.06 9.96 -12.00
N ALA A 104 -5.10 11.19 -11.51
CA ALA A 104 -5.73 11.55 -10.24
C ALA A 104 -7.23 11.22 -10.20
N ASP A 105 -7.93 11.35 -11.33
CA ASP A 105 -9.39 11.17 -11.39
C ASP A 105 -9.82 9.80 -11.96
N SER A 106 -8.92 9.06 -12.62
CA SER A 106 -9.28 7.96 -13.53
C SER A 106 -8.84 6.57 -13.08
N THR A 107 -8.16 6.46 -11.95
CA THR A 107 -7.54 5.20 -11.53
C THR A 107 -7.85 4.90 -10.06
N PRO A 108 -8.27 3.67 -9.70
CA PRO A 108 -8.42 3.28 -8.30
C PRO A 108 -7.12 3.52 -7.55
N ASP A 109 -7.13 4.48 -6.64
CA ASP A 109 -5.96 4.85 -5.87
C ASP A 109 -5.82 3.87 -4.70
N ALA A 110 -4.78 3.03 -4.74
CA ALA A 110 -4.46 2.12 -3.65
C ALA A 110 -4.25 2.89 -2.33
N LEU A 111 -3.74 4.13 -2.38
CA LEU A 111 -3.63 4.99 -1.21
C LEU A 111 -5.02 5.38 -0.67
N GLN A 112 -5.96 5.74 -1.55
CA GLN A 112 -7.34 6.03 -1.17
C GLN A 112 -8.03 4.80 -0.57
N ALA A 113 -7.90 3.62 -1.18
CA ALA A 113 -8.48 2.39 -0.65
C ALA A 113 -7.87 1.99 0.72
N SER A 114 -6.55 2.13 0.87
CA SER A 114 -5.88 1.96 2.17
C SER A 114 -6.37 2.96 3.20
N ARG A 115 -6.55 4.24 2.82
CA ARG A 115 -7.06 5.30 3.68
C ARG A 115 -8.46 5.00 4.18
N GLU A 116 -9.37 4.61 3.28
CA GLU A 116 -10.73 4.22 3.62
C GLU A 116 -10.75 3.05 4.60
N PHE A 117 -9.90 2.05 4.37
CA PHE A 117 -9.77 0.92 5.28
C PHE A 117 -9.25 1.32 6.67
N VAL A 118 -8.18 2.11 6.74
CA VAL A 118 -7.58 2.54 8.03
C VAL A 118 -8.55 3.44 8.80
N ALA A 119 -9.23 4.36 8.11
CA ALA A 119 -10.25 5.21 8.71
C ALA A 119 -11.40 4.38 9.30
N TRP A 120 -11.92 3.42 8.53
CA TRP A 120 -12.94 2.49 9.01
C TRP A 120 -12.46 1.67 10.22
N ALA A 121 -11.23 1.14 10.17
CA ALA A 121 -10.71 0.29 11.24
C ALA A 121 -10.54 1.08 12.55
N LEU A 122 -10.06 2.32 12.47
CA LEU A 122 -9.92 3.21 13.61
C LEU A 122 -11.28 3.63 14.17
N ASP A 123 -12.22 4.01 13.30
CA ASP A 123 -13.57 4.38 13.69
C ASP A 123 -14.30 3.24 14.41
N ASP A 124 -14.22 2.00 13.88
CA ASP A 124 -14.80 0.82 14.54
C ASP A 124 -14.15 0.55 15.91
N ALA A 125 -12.83 0.77 16.04
CA ALA A 125 -12.14 0.57 17.31
C ALA A 125 -12.52 1.62 18.36
N VAL A 126 -12.70 2.88 17.95
CA VAL A 126 -13.21 3.97 18.81
C VAL A 126 -14.63 3.68 19.24
N HIS A 127 -15.53 3.32 18.32
CA HIS A 127 -16.92 2.99 18.63
C HIS A 127 -17.06 1.81 19.59
N ARG A 128 -16.15 0.82 19.51
CA ARG A 128 -16.10 -0.33 20.44
C ARG A 128 -15.41 -0.03 21.77
N GLY A 129 -14.91 1.19 21.97
CA GLY A 129 -14.16 1.59 23.17
C GLY A 129 -12.81 0.87 23.33
N GLN A 130 -12.24 0.34 22.24
CA GLN A 130 -10.95 -0.35 22.25
C GLN A 130 -9.77 0.64 22.20
N VAL A 131 -10.00 1.83 21.64
CA VAL A 131 -9.00 2.88 21.46
C VAL A 131 -9.60 4.21 21.87
N VAL A 132 -8.85 5.00 22.63
CA VAL A 132 -9.13 6.40 22.87
C VAL A 132 -8.16 7.22 22.03
N VAL A 133 -8.69 8.00 21.10
CA VAL A 133 -7.90 8.94 20.30
C VAL A 133 -7.98 10.29 21.03
N ASN A 134 -6.85 10.77 21.53
CA ASN A 134 -6.75 12.03 22.27
C ASN A 134 -6.64 13.27 21.35
N THR A 135 -6.59 13.04 20.03
CA THR A 135 -6.39 14.03 18.97
C THR A 135 -7.49 13.88 17.92
N ASP A 136 -7.31 14.47 16.74
CA ASP A 136 -8.21 14.25 15.61
C ASP A 136 -8.07 12.83 15.02
N VAL A 137 -9.20 12.22 14.67
CA VAL A 137 -9.25 10.88 14.06
C VAL A 137 -8.61 10.89 12.68
N GLY A 138 -8.86 11.93 11.88
CA GLY A 138 -8.27 12.08 10.55
C GLY A 138 -6.75 12.22 10.59
N GLU A 139 -6.22 13.04 11.50
CA GLU A 139 -4.77 13.16 11.71
C GLU A 139 -4.13 11.83 12.14
N THR A 140 -4.84 11.06 12.97
CA THR A 140 -4.38 9.73 13.39
C THR A 140 -4.37 8.75 12.21
N VAL A 141 -5.37 8.81 11.32
CA VAL A 141 -5.39 8.02 10.07
C VAL A 141 -4.20 8.39 9.19
N GLU A 142 -3.90 9.68 9.01
CA GLU A 142 -2.74 10.11 8.21
C GLU A 142 -1.42 9.60 8.78
N MET A 143 -1.25 9.70 10.10
CA MET A 143 -0.05 9.22 10.77
C MET A 143 0.11 7.70 10.61
N LEU A 144 -0.96 6.92 10.79
CA LEU A 144 -0.94 5.47 10.60
C LEU A 144 -0.62 5.08 9.15
N LEU A 145 -1.23 5.78 8.19
CA LEU A 145 -0.90 5.59 6.77
C LEU A 145 0.56 5.91 6.51
N ALA A 146 1.07 7.05 6.96
CA ALA A 146 2.47 7.44 6.76
C ALA A 146 3.44 6.37 7.32
N ALA A 147 3.17 5.83 8.51
CA ALA A 147 3.95 4.76 9.10
C ALA A 147 3.91 3.47 8.27
N MET A 148 2.72 3.01 7.86
CA MET A 148 2.55 1.81 7.04
C MET A 148 3.24 1.95 5.68
N TRP A 149 3.06 3.07 4.99
CA TRP A 149 3.68 3.32 3.70
C TRP A 149 5.20 3.45 3.80
N GLY A 150 5.70 4.10 4.85
CA GLY A 150 7.13 4.19 5.14
C GLY A 150 7.76 2.80 5.30
N MET A 151 7.12 1.89 6.03
CA MET A 151 7.57 0.51 6.16
C MET A 151 7.53 -0.24 4.82
N GLY A 152 6.46 -0.11 4.04
CA GLY A 152 6.35 -0.76 2.74
C GLY A 152 7.42 -0.28 1.75
N PHE A 153 7.73 1.02 1.74
CA PHE A 153 8.85 1.57 0.98
C PHE A 153 10.19 1.04 1.47
N TYR A 154 10.41 1.04 2.79
CA TYR A 154 11.66 0.58 3.38
C TYR A 154 11.91 -0.90 3.05
N VAL A 155 10.92 -1.78 3.25
CA VAL A 155 11.03 -3.20 2.92
C VAL A 155 11.21 -3.42 1.42
N GLY A 156 10.48 -2.70 0.58
CA GLY A 156 10.47 -2.91 -0.87
C GLY A 156 11.69 -2.34 -1.62
N TYR A 157 12.32 -1.28 -1.11
CA TYR A 157 13.37 -0.54 -1.83
C TYR A 157 14.68 -0.37 -1.06
N VAL A 158 14.66 -0.43 0.26
CA VAL A 158 15.83 -0.13 1.12
C VAL A 158 16.38 -1.37 1.81
N SER A 159 15.50 -2.24 2.33
CA SER A 159 15.89 -3.44 3.04
C SER A 159 16.44 -4.48 2.05
N SER A 160 17.70 -4.86 2.24
CA SER A 160 18.37 -5.89 1.46
C SER A 160 18.09 -7.29 2.02
N GLY A 161 16.81 -7.62 2.27
CA GLY A 161 16.38 -8.97 2.64
C GLY A 161 16.06 -9.23 4.12
N GLU A 162 15.78 -8.22 4.94
CA GLU A 162 15.14 -8.51 6.24
C GLU A 162 13.71 -9.02 6.04
N PRO A 163 13.28 -10.05 6.78
CA PRO A 163 11.91 -10.53 6.73
C PRO A 163 10.93 -9.40 7.09
N LEU A 164 9.97 -9.16 6.21
CA LEU A 164 8.83 -8.27 6.46
C LEU A 164 8.19 -8.51 7.85
N GLY A 165 8.12 -9.78 8.27
CA GLY A 165 7.56 -10.18 9.56
C GLY A 165 8.19 -9.44 10.75
N ASP A 166 9.51 -9.25 10.72
CA ASP A 166 10.24 -8.64 11.83
C ASP A 166 9.82 -7.17 12.03
N MET A 167 9.55 -6.43 10.95
CA MET A 167 9.07 -5.04 11.04
C MET A 167 7.61 -4.93 11.46
N VAL A 168 6.77 -5.86 11.02
CA VAL A 168 5.37 -5.91 11.47
C VAL A 168 5.31 -6.20 12.96
N ASP A 169 6.14 -7.12 13.45
CA ASP A 169 6.24 -7.44 14.87
C ASP A 169 6.73 -6.22 15.69
N GLN A 170 7.73 -5.48 15.20
CA GLN A 170 8.16 -4.24 15.87
C GLN A 170 7.06 -3.17 15.86
N PHE A 171 6.30 -3.05 14.77
CA PHE A 171 5.17 -2.13 14.68
C PHE A 171 4.05 -2.52 15.67
N GLU A 172 3.78 -3.81 15.83
CA GLU A 172 2.83 -4.29 16.85
C GLU A 172 3.29 -3.95 18.27
N LEU A 173 4.58 -4.11 18.56
CA LEU A 173 5.15 -3.68 19.83
C LEU A 173 5.05 -2.17 20.02
N LEU A 174 5.25 -1.37 18.97
CA LEU A 174 5.16 0.10 19.03
C LEU A 174 3.74 0.52 19.37
N MET A 175 2.77 0.04 18.59
CA MET A 175 1.35 0.34 18.78
C MET A 175 0.80 -0.17 20.12
N GLY A 176 1.40 -1.24 20.66
CA GLY A 176 1.09 -1.78 21.97
C GLY A 176 1.76 -1.06 23.14
N ASN A 177 2.54 0.01 22.91
CA ASN A 177 3.39 0.67 23.91
C ASN A 177 4.37 -0.29 24.61
N LYS A 178 4.84 -1.32 23.90
CA LYS A 178 5.74 -2.37 24.40
C LYS A 178 7.11 -2.36 23.72
N LEU A 179 7.30 -1.58 22.65
CA LEU A 179 8.56 -1.55 21.90
C LEU A 179 9.73 -1.05 22.75
N TRP A 180 9.51 0.00 23.53
CA TRP A 180 10.56 0.59 24.36
C TRP A 180 10.00 1.15 25.66
N GLN A 181 10.90 1.37 26.60
CA GLN A 181 10.67 2.19 27.78
C GLN A 181 11.68 3.34 27.75
N LEU A 182 11.20 4.56 27.56
CA LEU A 182 12.07 5.74 27.53
C LEU A 182 12.43 6.13 28.97
N SER A 183 13.67 5.89 29.37
CA SER A 183 14.18 6.31 30.68
C SER A 183 14.40 7.83 30.64
N GLY A 184 13.52 8.60 31.29
CA GLY A 184 13.65 10.06 31.41
C GLY A 184 12.52 10.89 30.80
N ALA A 185 11.44 10.28 30.32
CA ALA A 185 10.21 11.02 30.07
C ALA A 185 9.73 11.61 31.40
N VAL A 186 9.73 12.94 31.48
CA VAL A 186 9.25 13.72 32.62
C VAL A 186 7.92 13.14 33.05
N ALA A 187 7.81 12.82 34.34
CA ALA A 187 6.55 12.49 34.96
C ALA A 187 5.58 13.63 34.67
N ASP A 188 4.53 13.37 33.90
CA ASP A 188 3.37 14.26 33.89
C ASP A 188 2.82 14.24 35.33
N GLN A 189 3.17 15.30 36.05
CA GLN A 189 2.58 15.64 37.32
C GLN A 189 1.20 16.24 37.04
N VAL A 190 0.19 15.55 37.59
CA VAL A 190 -1.18 15.98 37.92
C VAL A 190 -2.18 16.00 36.78
#